data_AF-A0A8H9LBA7-F1
#
_entry.id   AF-A0A8H9LBA7-F1
#
_cell.length_a   1.000
_cell.length_b   1.000
_cell.length_c   1.000
_cell.angle_alpha   90.00
_cell.angle_beta   90.00
_cell.angle_gamma   90.00
#
_symmetry.space_group_name_H-M   'P 1'
#
loop_
_entity.id
_entity.type
_entity.pdbx_description
1 polymer ?
#
loop_
_entity_poly.entity_id
_entity_poly.type
_entity_poly.pdbx_seq_one_letter_code
_entity_poly.pdbx_strand_id
1 'polypeptide(L)'
;MAEPAPMPTAAVNPATPVWPWSEAAHAQMAAARGARPPAKRVQVDRVGVGRVGVGRVGADTVRVGGVLLDPLTHAQVVARVMAALERGTGGHLVTPNVDICRAAARDPSLRALIDAAELAVADGMPLVWASRLLGRPLPERVTGADLIWSLSAAAAARGVPVYLVGGPPGVAEAARDALCGRHPGLNVEGVHAPPYGFETSPAALAEVRGRLVAARPSLVFVGLGFPRQDRLVAQLRADLPGAWFVGCGAAIAFAAGSVRRAPGWMGDHGLEWLFRLISEPQRLARRYLVDDLPFALRLLSGALLRRAFGSRSRH
;
A
#
# COMPACT_ATOMS: atom_id res chain seq x y z
N MET A 1 39.46 -5.06 -24.65
CA MET A 1 38.55 -4.48 -23.64
C MET A 1 37.90 -3.27 -24.29
N ALA A 2 36.64 -3.38 -24.69
CA ALA A 2 35.90 -2.31 -25.35
C ALA A 2 34.85 -1.77 -24.36
N GLU A 3 34.84 -0.46 -24.20
CA GLU A 3 33.93 0.31 -23.35
C GLU A 3 32.50 0.26 -23.93
N PRO A 4 31.44 0.04 -23.12
CA PRO A 4 30.08 -0.01 -23.65
C PRO A 4 29.58 1.40 -23.97
N ALA A 5 29.02 1.55 -25.18
CA ALA A 5 28.45 2.79 -25.68
C ALA A 5 27.30 3.32 -24.79
N PRO A 6 27.14 4.65 -24.67
CA PRO A 6 26.06 5.24 -23.88
C PRO A 6 24.69 4.96 -24.52
N MET A 7 23.75 4.51 -23.70
CA MET A 7 22.34 4.30 -24.07
C MET A 7 21.70 5.62 -24.55
N PRO A 8 20.90 5.62 -25.63
CA PRO A 8 20.25 6.82 -26.12
C PRO A 8 19.21 7.32 -25.10
N THR A 9 19.35 8.57 -24.66
CA THR A 9 18.32 9.30 -23.93
C THR A 9 17.14 9.55 -24.86
N ALA A 10 16.06 8.80 -24.69
CA ALA A 10 14.79 9.10 -25.32
C ALA A 10 14.30 10.48 -24.83
N ALA A 11 14.14 11.42 -25.75
CA ALA A 11 13.53 12.71 -25.48
C ALA A 11 12.06 12.49 -25.08
N VAL A 12 11.73 12.81 -23.83
CA VAL A 12 10.37 12.67 -23.28
C VAL A 12 9.59 13.94 -23.58
N ASN A 13 8.48 13.80 -24.30
CA ASN A 13 7.52 14.86 -24.58
C ASN A 13 6.88 15.38 -23.26
N PRO A 14 7.02 16.68 -22.92
CA PRO A 14 6.55 17.24 -21.64
C PRO A 14 5.02 17.35 -21.49
N ALA A 15 4.24 16.97 -22.51
CA ALA A 15 2.78 17.14 -22.51
C ALA A 15 1.97 15.90 -22.07
N THR A 16 2.61 14.83 -21.60
CA THR A 16 1.90 13.58 -21.24
C THR A 16 1.53 13.57 -19.75
N PRO A 17 0.25 13.47 -19.36
CA PRO A 17 -0.14 13.48 -17.94
C PRO A 17 0.46 12.29 -17.17
N VAL A 18 1.03 12.58 -16.00
CA VAL A 18 2.01 11.74 -15.27
C VAL A 18 1.40 10.85 -14.17
N TRP A 19 0.08 10.63 -14.15
CA TRP A 19 -0.56 9.75 -13.15
C TRP A 19 -1.89 9.19 -13.67
N PRO A 20 -2.25 7.92 -13.38
CA PRO A 20 -2.71 7.01 -14.41
C PRO A 20 -4.23 7.11 -14.65
N TRP A 21 -4.90 8.09 -14.07
CA TRP A 21 -6.29 8.39 -14.37
C TRP A 21 -6.32 9.53 -15.40
N SER A 22 -6.38 9.18 -16.68
CA SER A 22 -6.63 10.15 -17.77
C SER A 22 -7.89 10.96 -17.49
N GLU A 23 -8.13 12.03 -18.25
CA GLU A 23 -9.38 12.79 -18.19
C GLU A 23 -10.64 11.89 -18.24
N ALA A 24 -10.57 10.73 -18.89
CA ALA A 24 -11.64 9.73 -18.93
C ALA A 24 -11.97 9.13 -17.54
N ALA A 25 -10.98 8.93 -16.68
CA ALA A 25 -11.19 8.46 -15.31
C ALA A 25 -11.72 9.58 -14.39
N HIS A 26 -11.31 10.83 -14.63
CA HIS A 26 -11.93 11.99 -13.98
C HIS A 26 -13.40 12.19 -14.41
N ALA A 27 -13.72 11.95 -15.69
CA ALA A 27 -15.08 11.97 -16.21
C ALA A 27 -15.94 10.85 -15.59
N GLN A 28 -15.40 9.63 -15.44
CA GLN A 28 -16.06 8.54 -14.71
C GLN A 28 -16.26 8.86 -13.21
N MET A 29 -15.29 9.52 -12.57
CA MET A 29 -15.42 10.01 -11.18
C MET A 29 -16.52 11.08 -11.04
N ALA A 30 -16.66 11.97 -12.02
CA ALA A 30 -17.72 12.99 -12.04
C ALA A 30 -19.10 12.36 -12.29
N ALA A 31 -19.21 11.41 -13.22
CA ALA A 31 -20.44 10.66 -13.49
C ALA A 31 -20.90 9.81 -12.28
N ALA A 32 -19.96 9.17 -11.58
CA ALA A 32 -20.26 8.40 -10.36
C ALA A 32 -20.65 9.26 -9.15
N ARG A 33 -20.22 10.53 -9.10
CA ARG A 33 -20.65 11.51 -8.07
C ARG A 33 -22.09 12.01 -8.27
N GLY A 34 -22.62 11.91 -9.50
CA GLY A 34 -24.01 12.29 -9.81
C GLY A 34 -25.05 11.25 -9.42
N ALA A 35 -24.65 9.98 -9.27
CA ALA A 35 -25.52 8.92 -8.80
C ALA A 35 -25.45 8.84 -7.26
N ARG A 36 -26.42 9.41 -6.58
CA ARG A 36 -26.64 9.21 -5.13
C ARG A 36 -27.27 7.82 -4.97
N PRO A 37 -26.57 6.77 -4.50
CA PRO A 37 -27.23 5.51 -4.23
C PRO A 37 -28.22 5.71 -3.07
N PRO A 38 -29.39 5.07 -3.09
CA PRO A 38 -30.34 5.15 -1.99
C PRO A 38 -29.67 4.65 -0.71
N ALA A 39 -29.84 5.39 0.38
CA ALA A 39 -29.33 5.03 1.70
C ALA A 39 -30.01 3.75 2.20
N LYS A 40 -29.50 2.59 1.79
CA LYS A 40 -29.82 1.33 2.45
C LYS A 40 -28.84 1.16 3.61
N ARG A 41 -29.36 1.09 4.84
CA ARG A 41 -28.64 0.49 5.97
C ARG A 41 -28.24 -0.90 5.54
N VAL A 42 -26.97 -1.10 5.22
CA VAL A 42 -26.41 -2.45 5.14
C VAL A 42 -26.36 -2.93 6.58
N GLN A 43 -27.33 -3.78 6.92
CA GLN A 43 -27.29 -4.57 8.13
C GLN A 43 -26.12 -5.53 7.93
N VAL A 44 -24.99 -5.23 8.58
CA VAL A 44 -23.87 -6.16 8.66
C VAL A 44 -24.33 -7.26 9.59
N ASP A 45 -24.97 -8.28 9.05
CA ASP A 45 -25.18 -9.52 9.77
C ASP A 45 -23.81 -9.99 10.24
N ARG A 46 -23.74 -10.38 11.51
CA ARG A 46 -22.54 -10.94 12.12
C ARG A 46 -22.16 -12.22 11.36
N VAL A 47 -21.42 -12.07 10.28
CA VAL A 47 -20.71 -13.18 9.65
C VAL A 47 -19.77 -13.70 10.72
N GLY A 48 -20.01 -14.94 11.15
CA GLY A 48 -19.17 -15.64 12.09
C GLY A 48 -17.73 -15.61 11.59
N VAL A 49 -16.91 -14.78 12.22
CA VAL A 49 -15.47 -14.75 12.02
C VAL A 49 -14.95 -16.06 12.61
N GLY A 50 -14.86 -17.09 11.78
CA GLY A 50 -14.07 -18.27 12.09
C GLY A 50 -12.67 -17.81 12.46
N ARG A 51 -12.28 -18.06 13.72
CA ARG A 51 -10.96 -17.73 14.25
C ARG A 51 -9.89 -18.51 13.47
N VAL A 52 -9.26 -17.87 12.48
CA VAL A 52 -7.89 -18.20 12.08
C VAL A 52 -7.17 -16.89 11.76
N GLY A 53 -6.29 -16.49 12.68
CA GLY A 53 -5.51 -15.26 12.60
C GLY A 53 -5.07 -14.88 14.00
N VAL A 54 -3.82 -15.21 14.36
CA VAL A 54 -3.18 -14.74 15.59
C VAL A 54 -3.21 -13.21 15.53
N GLY A 55 -4.05 -12.58 16.36
CA GLY A 55 -4.17 -11.14 16.41
C GLY A 55 -2.79 -10.51 16.63
N ARG A 56 -2.53 -9.39 15.96
CA ARG A 56 -1.25 -8.67 15.95
C ARG A 56 -0.87 -8.00 17.28
N VAL A 57 -1.48 -8.42 18.38
CA VAL A 57 -1.20 -7.95 19.74
C VAL A 57 -0.01 -8.73 20.30
N GLY A 58 1.17 -8.50 19.72
CA GLY A 58 2.46 -8.92 20.27
C GLY A 58 3.10 -7.78 21.07
N ALA A 59 3.96 -8.13 22.05
CA ALA A 59 4.66 -7.20 22.94
C ALA A 59 5.51 -6.13 22.20
N ASP A 60 5.84 -6.37 20.93
CA ASP A 60 6.79 -5.56 20.18
C ASP A 60 6.15 -4.50 19.27
N THR A 61 4.82 -4.41 19.16
CA THR A 61 4.17 -3.41 18.29
C THR A 61 4.27 -1.98 18.84
N VAL A 62 4.47 -1.00 17.95
CA VAL A 62 4.55 0.44 18.28
C VAL A 62 3.26 1.14 17.87
N ARG A 63 2.64 1.87 18.81
CA ARG A 63 1.45 2.66 18.52
C ARG A 63 1.82 4.08 18.06
N VAL A 64 1.52 4.42 16.80
CA VAL A 64 1.79 5.74 16.21
C VAL A 64 0.58 6.16 15.37
N GLY A 65 0.18 7.43 15.42
CA GLY A 65 -0.94 7.92 14.60
C GLY A 65 -2.26 7.19 14.85
N GLY A 66 -2.43 6.66 16.06
CA GLY A 66 -3.55 5.81 16.43
C GLY A 66 -3.30 4.32 16.15
N VAL A 67 -2.67 3.96 15.03
CA VAL A 67 -2.49 2.59 14.52
C VAL A 67 -1.37 1.81 15.21
N LEU A 68 -1.43 0.46 15.14
CA LEU A 68 -0.34 -0.42 15.56
C LEU A 68 0.58 -0.71 14.36
N LEU A 69 1.88 -0.51 14.56
CA LEU A 69 2.92 -0.70 13.54
C LEU A 69 3.96 -1.71 14.04
N ASP A 70 4.44 -2.57 13.14
CA ASP A 70 5.53 -3.50 13.46
C ASP A 70 6.86 -2.77 13.30
N PRO A 71 7.76 -2.82 14.29
CA PRO A 71 9.09 -2.22 14.19
C PRO A 71 10.03 -3.12 13.36
N LEU A 72 9.70 -3.32 12.09
CA LEU A 72 10.47 -4.14 11.16
C LEU A 72 11.17 -3.27 10.13
N THR A 73 12.40 -3.66 9.78
CA THR A 73 13.06 -3.19 8.57
C THR A 73 12.42 -3.82 7.33
N HIS A 74 12.61 -3.18 6.19
CA HIS A 74 12.29 -3.65 4.86
C HIS A 74 12.78 -5.08 4.63
N ALA A 75 14.05 -5.35 4.96
CA ALA A 75 14.63 -6.69 4.84
C ALA A 75 13.90 -7.71 5.72
N GLN A 76 13.55 -7.33 6.96
CA GLN A 76 12.78 -8.19 7.86
C GLN A 76 11.35 -8.43 7.37
N VAL A 77 10.71 -7.43 6.74
CA VAL A 77 9.39 -7.59 6.11
C VAL A 77 9.46 -8.64 5.00
N VAL A 78 10.41 -8.49 4.07
CA VAL A 78 10.60 -9.46 2.97
C VAL A 78 10.86 -10.87 3.52
N ALA A 79 11.77 -11.00 4.47
CA ALA A 79 12.09 -12.28 5.10
C ALA A 79 10.86 -12.91 5.78
N ARG A 80 10.05 -12.10 6.49
CA ARG A 80 8.87 -12.60 7.20
C ARG A 80 7.76 -13.04 6.25
N VAL A 81 7.52 -12.29 5.17
CA VAL A 81 6.57 -12.68 4.12
C VAL A 81 7.02 -13.99 3.47
N MET A 82 8.28 -14.09 3.05
CA MET A 82 8.80 -15.28 2.38
C MET A 82 8.78 -16.51 3.29
N ALA A 83 9.21 -16.38 4.55
CA ALA A 83 9.16 -17.48 5.51
C ALA A 83 7.71 -17.91 5.81
N ALA A 84 6.74 -16.99 5.77
CA ALA A 84 5.32 -17.34 5.92
C ALA A 84 4.78 -18.09 4.70
N LEU A 85 5.17 -17.67 3.49
CA LEU A 85 4.84 -18.39 2.25
C LEU A 85 5.42 -19.80 2.23
N GLU A 86 6.68 -19.98 2.65
CA GLU A 86 7.33 -21.30 2.77
C GLU A 86 6.58 -22.24 3.73
N ARG A 87 5.90 -21.70 4.75
CA ARG A 87 5.03 -22.45 5.67
C ARG A 87 3.59 -22.63 5.18
N GLY A 88 3.25 -22.13 3.98
CA GLY A 88 1.88 -22.14 3.47
C GLY A 88 0.92 -21.22 4.24
N THR A 89 1.45 -20.25 5.00
CA THR A 89 0.66 -19.31 5.79
C THR A 89 0.52 -17.98 5.06
N GLY A 90 -0.70 -17.65 4.64
CA GLY A 90 -1.03 -16.37 4.02
C GLY A 90 -1.09 -15.21 5.01
N GLY A 91 -1.29 -14.00 4.48
CA GLY A 91 -1.38 -12.80 5.29
C GLY A 91 -1.65 -11.54 4.48
N HIS A 92 -1.83 -10.43 5.18
CA HIS A 92 -2.03 -9.11 4.62
C HIS A 92 -0.98 -8.15 5.17
N LEU A 93 -0.31 -7.44 4.26
CA LEU A 93 0.65 -6.38 4.56
C LEU A 93 0.07 -5.02 4.17
N VAL A 94 -0.06 -4.14 5.16
CA VAL A 94 -0.50 -2.75 4.99
C VAL A 94 0.69 -1.82 5.19
N THR A 95 0.75 -0.70 4.46
CA THR A 95 1.79 0.32 4.64
C THR A 95 1.17 1.65 5.11
N PRO A 96 0.73 1.79 6.38
CA PRO A 96 0.10 3.02 6.85
C PRO A 96 1.02 4.23 6.71
N ASN A 97 0.51 5.28 6.09
CA ASN A 97 1.09 6.62 6.08
C ASN A 97 0.22 7.58 6.92
N VAL A 98 0.60 8.86 6.97
CA VAL A 98 -0.13 9.90 7.74
C VAL A 98 -1.61 9.98 7.35
N ASP A 99 -1.93 9.89 6.06
CA ASP A 99 -3.30 9.96 5.56
C ASP A 99 -4.12 8.73 5.97
N ILE A 100 -3.52 7.53 5.91
CA ILE A 100 -4.14 6.30 6.40
C ILE A 100 -4.39 6.37 7.91
N CYS A 101 -3.41 6.86 8.69
CA CYS A 101 -3.57 7.07 10.13
C CYS A 101 -4.72 8.05 10.44
N ARG A 102 -4.82 9.13 9.67
CA ARG A 102 -5.88 10.13 9.80
C ARG A 102 -7.25 9.57 9.44
N ALA A 103 -7.35 8.78 8.38
CA ALA A 103 -8.58 8.09 7.99
C ALA A 103 -9.01 7.08 9.07
N ALA A 104 -8.08 6.27 9.59
CA ALA A 104 -8.33 5.32 10.67
C ALA A 104 -8.70 5.99 12.00
N ALA A 105 -8.22 7.20 12.27
CA ALA A 105 -8.61 7.98 13.45
C ALA A 105 -10.05 8.52 13.35
N ARG A 106 -10.57 8.72 12.14
CA ARG A 106 -11.94 9.22 11.90
C ARG A 106 -12.97 8.11 11.75
N ASP A 107 -12.55 6.93 11.29
CA ASP A 107 -13.44 5.81 11.00
C ASP A 107 -12.91 4.51 11.62
N PRO A 108 -13.55 4.00 12.71
CA PRO A 108 -13.17 2.74 13.35
C PRO A 108 -13.21 1.52 12.40
N SER A 109 -14.04 1.53 11.36
CA SER A 109 -14.08 0.43 10.38
C SER A 109 -12.81 0.38 9.53
N LEU A 110 -12.23 1.54 9.20
CA LEU A 110 -10.95 1.64 8.50
C LEU A 110 -9.80 1.24 9.39
N ARG A 111 -9.90 1.57 10.68
CA ARG A 111 -8.94 1.09 11.66
C ARG A 111 -8.93 -0.43 11.79
N ALA A 112 -10.10 -1.06 11.80
CA ALA A 112 -10.23 -2.51 11.89
C ALA A 112 -9.53 -3.24 10.73
N LEU A 113 -9.52 -2.66 9.52
CA LEU A 113 -8.78 -3.22 8.37
C LEU A 113 -7.27 -3.30 8.62
N ILE A 114 -6.70 -2.28 9.28
CA ILE A 114 -5.27 -2.22 9.61
C ILE A 114 -4.95 -3.17 10.76
N ASP A 115 -5.78 -3.19 11.79
CA ASP A 115 -5.57 -4.05 12.96
C ASP A 115 -5.76 -5.55 12.64
N ALA A 116 -6.56 -5.87 11.61
CA ALA A 116 -6.73 -7.23 11.11
C ALA A 116 -5.60 -7.72 10.20
N ALA A 117 -4.69 -6.84 9.76
CA ALA A 117 -3.57 -7.23 8.92
C ALA A 117 -2.47 -7.95 9.74
N GLU A 118 -1.88 -8.99 9.15
CA GLU A 118 -0.78 -9.75 9.75
C GLU A 118 0.50 -8.91 9.88
N LEU A 119 0.70 -7.91 9.01
CA LEU A 119 1.77 -6.92 9.11
C LEU A 119 1.26 -5.51 8.76
N ALA A 120 1.76 -4.51 9.48
CA ALA A 120 1.67 -3.12 9.04
C ALA A 120 2.93 -2.34 9.39
N VAL A 121 3.55 -1.75 8.37
CA VAL A 121 4.84 -1.06 8.47
C VAL A 121 4.73 0.39 8.06
N ALA A 122 5.60 1.23 8.61
CA ALA A 122 5.48 2.67 8.47
C ALA A 122 5.86 3.16 7.07
N ASP A 123 4.85 3.69 6.36
CA ASP A 123 5.00 4.32 5.05
C ASP A 123 5.12 5.83 5.20
N GLY A 124 6.29 6.28 5.66
CA GLY A 124 6.63 7.69 5.69
C GLY A 124 7.43 8.12 6.92
N MET A 125 8.33 9.08 6.71
CA MET A 125 9.18 9.63 7.77
C MET A 125 8.41 10.25 8.94
N PRO A 126 7.25 10.90 8.79
CA PRO A 126 6.52 11.44 9.94
C PRO A 126 6.15 10.39 11.00
N LEU A 127 5.83 9.16 10.58
CA LEU A 127 5.54 8.06 11.51
C LEU A 127 6.81 7.58 12.22
N VAL A 128 7.92 7.48 11.49
CA VAL A 128 9.24 7.14 12.04
C VAL A 128 9.68 8.20 13.06
N TRP A 129 9.58 9.49 12.73
CA TRP A 129 9.91 10.58 13.66
C TRP A 129 9.01 10.57 14.90
N ALA A 130 7.70 10.41 14.73
CA ALA A 130 6.77 10.31 15.86
C ALA A 130 7.11 9.14 16.80
N SER A 131 7.47 7.98 16.24
CA SER A 131 7.89 6.81 17.03
C SER A 131 9.16 7.06 17.86
N ARG A 132 10.14 7.77 17.29
CA ARG A 132 11.39 8.17 17.98
C ARG A 132 11.09 9.13 19.13
N LEU A 133 10.21 10.10 18.90
CA LEU A 133 9.76 11.03 19.94
C LEU A 133 9.06 10.28 21.09
N LEU A 134 8.23 9.29 20.77
CA LEU A 134 7.56 8.42 21.76
C LEU A 134 8.48 7.45 22.50
N GLY A 135 9.78 7.40 22.18
CA GLY A 135 10.76 6.54 22.84
C GLY A 135 10.67 5.06 22.44
N ARG A 136 9.88 4.72 21.41
CA ARG A 136 9.75 3.37 20.84
C ARG A 136 9.99 3.46 19.32
N PRO A 137 11.26 3.59 18.90
CA PRO A 137 11.58 3.92 17.52
C PRO A 137 11.22 2.76 16.57
N LEU A 138 10.52 3.10 15.49
CA LEU A 138 10.48 2.28 14.29
C LEU A 138 11.85 2.36 13.60
N PRO A 139 12.39 1.24 13.11
CA PRO A 139 13.77 1.19 12.62
C PRO A 139 13.94 2.04 11.35
N GLU A 140 12.99 1.95 10.43
CA GLU A 140 13.03 2.69 9.16
C GLU A 140 11.65 2.89 8.54
N ARG A 141 11.64 3.60 7.40
CA ARG A 141 10.49 3.78 6.53
C ARG A 141 10.43 2.61 5.54
N VAL A 142 9.28 1.96 5.43
CA VAL A 142 9.05 0.84 4.51
C VAL A 142 7.85 1.16 3.63
N THR A 143 8.05 1.26 2.32
CA THR A 143 7.00 1.68 1.38
C THR A 143 6.56 0.55 0.47
N GLY A 144 5.28 0.55 0.09
CA GLY A 144 4.77 -0.38 -0.94
C GLY A 144 5.53 -0.26 -2.27
N ALA A 145 6.03 0.94 -2.60
CA ALA A 145 6.77 1.21 -3.82
C ALA A 145 8.19 0.60 -3.82
N ASP A 146 8.80 0.37 -2.66
CA ASP A 146 10.05 -0.41 -2.54
C ASP A 146 9.75 -1.90 -2.44
N LEU A 147 8.73 -2.25 -1.65
CA LEU A 147 8.38 -3.63 -1.37
C LEU A 147 8.05 -4.41 -2.63
N ILE A 148 7.38 -3.81 -3.61
CA ILE A 148 7.06 -4.48 -4.88
C ILE A 148 8.31 -5.06 -5.55
N TRP A 149 9.41 -4.31 -5.59
CA TRP A 149 10.66 -4.78 -6.20
C TRP A 149 11.34 -5.86 -5.38
N SER A 150 11.50 -5.64 -4.08
CA SER A 150 12.22 -6.56 -3.21
C SER A 150 11.50 -7.90 -2.99
N LEU A 151 10.17 -7.87 -2.88
CA LEU A 151 9.35 -9.07 -2.76
C LEU A 151 9.32 -9.81 -4.10
N SER A 152 9.28 -9.12 -5.24
CA SER A 152 9.45 -9.75 -6.56
C SER A 152 10.83 -10.38 -6.71
N ALA A 153 11.91 -9.72 -6.28
CA ALA A 153 13.26 -10.30 -6.30
C ALA A 153 13.33 -11.60 -5.47
N ALA A 154 12.77 -11.58 -4.26
CA ALA A 154 12.74 -12.74 -3.39
C ALA A 154 11.81 -13.85 -3.90
N ALA A 155 10.72 -13.48 -4.57
CA ALA A 155 9.79 -14.41 -5.21
C ALA A 155 10.44 -15.12 -6.40
N ALA A 156 11.16 -14.38 -7.26
CA ALA A 156 11.92 -14.95 -8.38
C ALA A 156 12.94 -15.98 -7.90
N ALA A 157 13.69 -15.66 -6.83
CA ALA A 157 14.69 -16.56 -6.26
C ALA A 157 14.10 -17.86 -5.66
N ARG A 158 12.79 -17.90 -5.37
CA ARG A 158 12.11 -19.02 -4.70
C ARG A 158 11.03 -19.68 -5.55
N GLY A 159 10.83 -19.22 -6.79
CA GLY A 159 9.74 -19.69 -7.65
C GLY A 159 8.34 -19.40 -7.10
N VAL A 160 8.18 -18.34 -6.32
CA VAL A 160 6.88 -17.95 -5.73
C VAL A 160 6.02 -17.28 -6.82
N PRO A 161 4.80 -17.80 -7.12
CA PRO A 161 3.93 -17.21 -8.12
C PRO A 161 3.33 -15.87 -7.65
N VAL A 162 3.45 -14.86 -8.50
CA VAL A 162 3.03 -13.47 -8.25
C VAL A 162 1.81 -13.11 -9.09
N TYR A 163 0.93 -12.26 -8.54
CA TYR A 163 -0.20 -11.66 -9.25
C TYR A 163 -0.28 -10.15 -9.00
N LEU A 164 -0.61 -9.38 -10.04
CA LEU A 164 -0.81 -7.93 -9.94
C LEU A 164 -2.28 -7.57 -10.14
N VAL A 165 -2.88 -6.83 -9.21
CA VAL A 165 -4.24 -6.30 -9.37
C VAL A 165 -4.31 -4.80 -9.09
N GLY A 166 -4.82 -4.05 -10.04
CA GLY A 166 -5.01 -2.61 -9.95
C GLY A 166 -4.21 -1.81 -10.98
N GLY A 167 -4.31 -0.49 -10.89
CA GLY A 167 -3.94 0.40 -11.98
C GLY A 167 -5.00 0.43 -13.10
N PRO A 168 -4.91 1.40 -14.03
CA PRO A 168 -5.71 1.42 -15.24
C PRO A 168 -5.22 0.43 -16.30
N PRO A 169 -5.98 0.25 -17.40
CA PRO A 169 -5.62 -0.67 -18.47
C PRO A 169 -4.18 -0.47 -18.97
N GLY A 170 -3.42 -1.57 -19.09
CA GLY A 170 -2.04 -1.58 -19.56
C GLY A 170 -0.98 -1.33 -18.49
N VAL A 171 -1.35 -0.78 -17.32
CA VAL A 171 -0.37 -0.46 -16.26
C VAL A 171 0.09 -1.72 -15.51
N ALA A 172 -0.80 -2.68 -15.26
CA ALA A 172 -0.42 -3.92 -14.59
C ALA A 172 0.46 -4.80 -15.49
N GLU A 173 0.18 -4.81 -16.79
CA GLU A 173 0.98 -5.47 -17.83
C GLU A 173 2.39 -4.86 -17.92
N ALA A 174 2.48 -3.54 -18.02
CA ALA A 174 3.77 -2.84 -18.04
C ALA A 174 4.57 -3.05 -16.74
N ALA A 175 3.89 -3.10 -15.59
CA ALA A 175 4.53 -3.42 -14.32
C ALA A 175 5.08 -4.86 -14.30
N ARG A 176 4.34 -5.84 -14.80
CA ARG A 176 4.83 -7.22 -14.98
C ARG A 176 6.10 -7.22 -15.83
N ASP A 177 6.08 -6.57 -16.98
CA ASP A 177 7.21 -6.59 -17.92
C ASP A 177 8.47 -5.97 -17.28
N ALA A 178 8.31 -4.85 -16.56
CA ALA A 178 9.40 -4.22 -15.82
C ALA A 178 9.95 -5.10 -14.67
N LEU A 179 9.06 -5.77 -13.92
CA LEU A 179 9.45 -6.66 -12.83
C LEU A 179 10.18 -7.90 -13.35
N CYS A 180 9.65 -8.55 -14.39
CA CYS A 180 10.28 -9.71 -15.03
C CYS A 180 11.62 -9.35 -15.69
N GLY A 181 11.71 -8.17 -16.33
CA GLY A 181 12.96 -7.69 -16.93
C GLY A 181 14.05 -7.44 -15.88
N ARG A 182 13.68 -6.95 -14.69
CA ARG A 182 14.63 -6.72 -13.59
C ARG A 182 14.95 -7.99 -12.78
N HIS A 183 14.04 -8.94 -12.72
CA HIS A 183 14.16 -10.17 -11.93
C HIS A 183 13.92 -11.40 -12.81
N PRO A 184 14.96 -11.87 -13.55
CA PRO A 184 14.87 -13.10 -14.31
C PRO A 184 14.41 -14.27 -13.44
N GLY A 185 13.46 -15.07 -13.94
CA GLY A 185 12.85 -16.17 -13.19
C GLY A 185 11.63 -15.79 -12.35
N LEU A 186 11.23 -14.51 -12.32
CA LEU A 186 9.97 -14.11 -11.69
C LEU A 186 8.79 -14.73 -12.43
N ASN A 187 7.98 -15.52 -11.71
CA ASN A 187 6.75 -16.07 -12.24
C ASN A 187 5.57 -15.15 -11.91
N VAL A 188 4.99 -14.50 -12.93
CA VAL A 188 3.78 -13.70 -12.81
C VAL A 188 2.61 -14.44 -13.46
N GLU A 189 1.80 -15.10 -12.64
CA GLU A 189 0.66 -15.95 -13.04
C GLU A 189 -0.56 -15.14 -13.53
N GLY A 190 -0.54 -13.83 -13.32
CA GLY A 190 -1.56 -12.97 -13.91
C GLY A 190 -1.45 -11.50 -13.53
N VAL A 191 -2.10 -10.70 -14.35
CA VAL A 191 -2.31 -9.27 -14.15
C VAL A 191 -3.77 -8.95 -14.40
N HIS A 192 -4.33 -8.02 -13.64
CA HIS A 192 -5.69 -7.56 -13.85
C HIS A 192 -5.86 -6.09 -13.45
N ALA A 193 -6.32 -5.29 -14.39
CA ALA A 193 -6.61 -3.87 -14.20
C ALA A 193 -8.13 -3.62 -14.25
N PRO A 194 -8.87 -3.96 -13.17
CA PRO A 194 -10.32 -3.79 -13.15
C PRO A 194 -10.70 -2.29 -13.16
N PRO A 195 -11.88 -1.93 -13.68
CA PRO A 195 -12.32 -0.54 -13.74
C PRO A 195 -12.44 0.07 -12.34
N TYR A 196 -12.31 1.40 -12.25
CA TYR A 196 -12.47 2.09 -10.97
C TYR A 196 -13.86 1.81 -10.37
N GLY A 197 -13.89 1.46 -9.09
CA GLY A 197 -15.12 1.14 -8.36
C GLY A 197 -15.68 -0.27 -8.59
N PHE A 198 -14.99 -1.15 -9.31
CA PHE A 198 -15.45 -2.52 -9.58
C PHE A 198 -15.85 -3.29 -8.31
N GLU A 199 -15.22 -3.00 -7.18
CA GLU A 199 -15.49 -3.65 -5.89
C GLU A 199 -16.92 -3.39 -5.36
N THR A 200 -17.64 -2.43 -5.95
CA THR A 200 -19.06 -2.14 -5.65
C THR A 200 -20.03 -2.94 -6.51
N SER A 201 -19.54 -3.57 -7.58
CA SER A 201 -20.33 -4.42 -8.47
C SER A 201 -20.09 -5.88 -8.14
N PRO A 202 -21.11 -6.64 -7.69
CA PRO A 202 -20.96 -8.06 -7.38
C PRO A 202 -20.42 -8.88 -8.55
N ALA A 203 -20.85 -8.58 -9.78
CA ALA A 203 -20.41 -9.27 -10.98
C ALA A 203 -18.93 -9.00 -11.29
N ALA A 204 -18.50 -7.73 -11.24
CA ALA A 204 -17.10 -7.38 -11.51
C ALA A 204 -16.17 -7.90 -10.39
N LEU A 205 -16.60 -7.85 -9.13
CA LEU A 205 -15.87 -8.45 -8.02
C LEU A 205 -15.75 -9.98 -8.17
N ALA A 206 -16.83 -10.66 -8.58
CA ALA A 206 -16.80 -12.10 -8.84
C ALA A 206 -15.84 -12.46 -9.97
N GLU A 207 -15.73 -11.62 -11.01
CA GLU A 207 -14.74 -11.80 -12.07
C GLU A 207 -13.31 -11.70 -11.53
N VAL A 208 -12.99 -10.64 -10.77
CA VAL A 208 -11.66 -10.47 -10.15
C VAL A 208 -11.32 -11.65 -9.23
N ARG A 209 -12.29 -12.07 -8.40
CA ARG A 209 -12.15 -13.24 -7.52
C ARG A 209 -11.88 -14.51 -8.32
N GLY A 210 -12.67 -14.78 -9.36
CA GLY A 210 -12.53 -15.97 -10.20
C GLY A 210 -11.16 -16.06 -10.86
N ARG A 211 -10.66 -14.95 -11.41
CA ARG A 211 -9.30 -14.89 -12.00
C ARG A 211 -8.21 -15.17 -10.97
N LEU A 212 -8.30 -14.58 -9.78
CA LEU A 212 -7.32 -14.80 -8.70
C LEU A 212 -7.33 -16.25 -8.18
N VAL A 213 -8.52 -16.81 -7.95
CA VAL A 213 -8.68 -18.21 -7.49
C VAL A 213 -8.18 -19.20 -8.55
N ALA A 214 -8.42 -18.92 -9.83
CA ALA A 214 -7.92 -19.75 -10.92
C ALA A 214 -6.38 -19.70 -11.03
N ALA A 215 -5.77 -18.52 -10.88
CA ALA A 215 -4.33 -18.34 -10.95
C ALA A 215 -3.57 -18.89 -9.73
N ARG A 216 -4.25 -19.06 -8.58
CA ARG A 216 -3.67 -19.55 -7.31
C ARG A 216 -2.31 -18.91 -6.93
N PRO A 217 -2.19 -17.57 -6.97
CA PRO A 217 -0.93 -16.94 -6.64
C PRO A 217 -0.60 -17.08 -5.16
N SER A 218 0.69 -17.08 -4.86
CA SER A 218 1.19 -17.05 -3.49
C SER A 218 1.43 -15.62 -3.01
N LEU A 219 1.76 -14.70 -3.92
CA LEU A 219 1.95 -13.29 -3.60
C LEU A 219 1.09 -12.40 -4.51
N VAL A 220 0.27 -11.52 -3.92
CA VAL A 220 -0.66 -10.65 -4.65
C VAL A 220 -0.39 -9.19 -4.30
N PHE A 221 0.01 -8.39 -5.29
CA PHE A 221 0.13 -6.94 -5.13
C PHE A 221 -1.19 -6.25 -5.48
N VAL A 222 -1.74 -5.49 -4.55
CA VAL A 222 -3.02 -4.79 -4.70
C VAL A 222 -2.79 -3.28 -4.75
N GLY A 223 -2.96 -2.69 -5.94
CA GLY A 223 -2.72 -1.28 -6.24
C GLY A 223 -3.99 -0.46 -6.48
N LEU A 224 -4.89 -0.40 -5.48
CA LEU A 224 -6.16 0.35 -5.56
C LEU A 224 -6.21 1.59 -4.66
N GLY A 225 -5.25 1.70 -3.74
CA GLY A 225 -5.20 2.72 -2.70
C GLY A 225 -6.06 2.36 -1.49
N PHE A 226 -5.64 2.85 -0.32
CA PHE A 226 -6.43 2.73 0.91
C PHE A 226 -7.70 3.61 0.81
N PRO A 227 -8.88 3.14 1.23
CA PRO A 227 -9.15 1.85 1.89
C PRO A 227 -9.62 0.74 0.91
N ARG A 228 -9.71 1.02 -0.39
CA ARG A 228 -10.30 0.12 -1.39
C ARG A 228 -9.53 -1.20 -1.48
N GLN A 229 -8.20 -1.14 -1.51
CA GLN A 229 -7.35 -2.33 -1.56
C GLN A 229 -7.55 -3.22 -0.34
N ASP A 230 -7.60 -2.65 0.87
CA ASP A 230 -7.68 -3.42 2.12
C ASP A 230 -9.06 -4.05 2.31
N ARG A 231 -10.11 -3.34 1.85
CA ARG A 231 -11.48 -3.90 1.77
C ARG A 231 -11.57 -5.03 0.77
N LEU A 232 -10.88 -4.93 -0.37
CA LEU A 232 -10.81 -6.01 -1.34
C LEU A 232 -10.09 -7.23 -0.74
N VAL A 233 -8.94 -7.02 -0.10
CA VAL A 233 -8.19 -8.11 0.55
C VAL A 233 -9.02 -8.80 1.61
N ALA A 234 -9.76 -8.05 2.44
CA ALA A 234 -10.66 -8.63 3.44
C ALA A 234 -11.72 -9.56 2.83
N GLN A 235 -12.14 -9.31 1.60
CA GLN A 235 -13.12 -10.12 0.87
C GLN A 235 -12.51 -11.33 0.15
N LEU A 236 -11.22 -11.29 -0.19
CA LEU A 236 -10.54 -12.31 -1.00
C LEU A 236 -9.64 -13.25 -0.21
N ARG A 237 -9.15 -12.84 0.98
CA ARG A 237 -8.19 -13.61 1.77
C ARG A 237 -8.70 -15.00 2.19
N ALA A 238 -10.01 -15.16 2.34
CA ALA A 238 -10.62 -16.44 2.68
C ALA A 238 -10.58 -17.44 1.52
N ASP A 239 -10.62 -16.96 0.28
CA ASP A 239 -10.55 -17.78 -0.92
C ASP A 239 -9.10 -18.23 -1.23
N LEU A 240 -8.11 -17.51 -0.70
CA LEU A 240 -6.67 -17.74 -0.89
C LEU A 240 -5.92 -17.70 0.46
N PRO A 241 -6.18 -18.64 1.39
CA PRO A 241 -5.65 -18.59 2.76
C PRO A 241 -4.12 -18.75 2.86
N GLY A 242 -3.48 -19.29 1.83
CA GLY A 242 -2.01 -19.41 1.73
C GLY A 242 -1.33 -18.21 1.06
N ALA A 243 -2.08 -17.26 0.50
CA ALA A 243 -1.53 -16.14 -0.25
C ALA A 243 -1.22 -14.94 0.65
N TRP A 244 -0.16 -14.22 0.30
CA TRP A 244 0.14 -12.91 0.87
C TRP A 244 -0.38 -11.79 -0.01
N PHE A 245 -1.24 -10.95 0.54
CA PHE A 245 -1.74 -9.75 -0.09
C PHE A 245 -0.93 -8.55 0.39
N VAL A 246 -0.41 -7.77 -0.54
CA VAL A 246 0.38 -6.57 -0.27
C VAL A 246 -0.35 -5.36 -0.79
N GLY A 247 -0.93 -4.60 0.14
CA GLY A 247 -1.53 -3.31 -0.17
C GLY A 247 -0.44 -2.31 -0.55
N CYS A 248 -0.30 -2.01 -1.84
CA CYS A 248 0.84 -1.25 -2.35
C CYS A 248 0.47 0.05 -3.05
N GLY A 249 -0.83 0.38 -3.13
CA GLY A 249 -1.33 1.64 -3.67
C GLY A 249 -0.75 1.98 -5.05
N ALA A 250 0.12 2.99 -5.07
CA ALA A 250 0.78 3.52 -6.26
C ALA A 250 1.91 2.63 -6.85
N ALA A 251 2.35 1.60 -6.12
CA ALA A 251 3.55 0.83 -6.46
C ALA A 251 3.52 0.19 -7.85
N ILE A 252 2.37 -0.33 -8.28
CA ILE A 252 2.21 -0.93 -9.62
C ILE A 252 2.46 0.13 -10.70
N ALA A 253 1.91 1.33 -10.54
CA ALA A 253 2.13 2.43 -11.49
C ALA A 253 3.59 2.91 -11.52
N PHE A 254 4.25 2.94 -10.35
CA PHE A 254 5.70 3.23 -10.28
C PHE A 254 6.52 2.15 -10.99
N ALA A 255 6.18 0.87 -10.81
CA ALA A 255 6.87 -0.24 -11.47
C ALA A 255 6.69 -0.20 -12.98
N ALA A 256 5.49 0.17 -13.46
CA ALA A 256 5.19 0.37 -14.87
C ALA A 256 5.91 1.57 -15.51
N GLY A 257 6.59 2.42 -14.73
CA GLY A 257 7.22 3.65 -15.22
C GLY A 257 6.22 4.73 -15.68
N SER A 258 4.92 4.51 -15.49
CA SER A 258 3.87 5.49 -15.82
C SER A 258 3.91 6.71 -14.89
N VAL A 259 4.65 6.61 -13.78
CA VAL A 259 4.78 7.67 -12.79
C VAL A 259 6.22 7.78 -12.33
N ARG A 260 6.72 9.02 -12.28
CA ARG A 260 8.03 9.33 -11.71
C ARG A 260 8.04 9.26 -10.20
N ARG A 261 9.02 8.53 -9.66
CA ARG A 261 9.31 8.51 -8.22
C ARG A 261 10.07 9.76 -7.79
N ALA A 262 9.90 10.19 -6.55
CA ALA A 262 10.82 11.14 -5.94
C ALA A 262 12.24 10.52 -5.88
N PRO A 263 13.31 11.32 -6.07
CA PRO A 263 14.68 10.87 -5.82
C PRO A 263 14.83 10.24 -4.44
N GLY A 264 15.64 9.18 -4.30
CA GLY A 264 15.78 8.41 -3.06
C GLY A 264 16.11 9.26 -1.84
N TRP A 265 17.06 10.20 -1.98
CA TRP A 265 17.43 11.13 -0.92
C TRP A 265 16.24 11.97 -0.41
N MET A 266 15.30 12.35 -1.29
CA MET A 266 14.10 13.08 -0.87
C MET A 266 13.17 12.17 -0.06
N GLY A 267 13.02 10.90 -0.45
CA GLY A 267 12.26 9.93 0.33
C GLY A 267 12.83 9.74 1.74
N ASP A 268 14.15 9.60 1.85
CA ASP A 268 14.85 9.31 3.10
C ASP A 268 14.83 10.48 4.08
N HIS A 269 14.79 11.71 3.55
CA HIS A 269 14.63 12.93 4.34
C HIS A 269 13.16 13.34 4.55
N GLY A 270 12.21 12.54 4.06
CA GLY A 270 10.78 12.82 4.21
C GLY A 270 10.28 13.98 3.36
N LEU A 271 10.95 14.30 2.27
CA LEU A 271 10.60 15.32 1.27
C LEU A 271 9.80 14.75 0.08
N GLU A 272 9.49 13.45 0.10
CA GLU A 272 8.69 12.81 -0.97
C GLU A 272 7.31 13.46 -1.16
N TRP A 273 6.68 13.94 -0.08
CA TRP A 273 5.42 14.68 -0.16
C TRP A 273 5.58 16.01 -0.91
N LEU A 274 6.72 16.69 -0.75
CA LEU A 274 7.01 17.96 -1.42
C LEU A 274 7.24 17.73 -2.91
N PHE A 275 7.99 16.69 -3.29
CA PHE A 275 8.14 16.29 -4.69
C PHE A 275 6.79 15.98 -5.35
N ARG A 276 5.94 15.21 -4.67
CA ARG A 276 4.58 14.89 -5.17
C ARG A 276 3.70 16.13 -5.26
N LEU A 277 3.78 17.03 -4.29
CA LEU A 277 3.04 18.30 -4.30
C LEU A 277 3.45 19.18 -5.48
N ILE A 278 4.75 19.28 -5.76
CA ILE A 278 5.26 20.04 -6.92
C ILE A 278 4.85 19.38 -8.23
N SER A 279 4.81 18.05 -8.27
CA SER A 279 4.41 17.29 -9.46
C SER A 279 2.91 17.40 -9.76
N GLU A 280 2.06 17.56 -8.73
CA GLU A 280 0.59 17.57 -8.87
C GLU A 280 -0.10 18.52 -7.86
N PRO A 281 0.16 19.83 -7.94
CA PRO A 281 -0.26 20.78 -6.92
C PRO A 281 -1.79 20.83 -6.78
N GLN A 282 -2.53 20.79 -7.89
CA GLN A 282 -4.00 20.90 -7.85
C GLN A 282 -4.68 19.74 -7.11
N ARG A 283 -4.15 18.52 -7.21
CA ARG A 283 -4.73 17.33 -6.57
C ARG A 283 -4.27 17.16 -5.13
N LEU A 284 -2.98 17.41 -4.88
CA LEU A 284 -2.33 17.05 -3.63
C LEU A 284 -2.18 18.22 -2.66
N ALA A 285 -2.37 19.48 -3.08
CA ALA A 285 -2.28 20.64 -2.19
C ALA A 285 -3.29 20.55 -1.04
N ARG A 286 -4.56 20.25 -1.32
CA ARG A 286 -5.56 20.11 -0.26
C ARG A 286 -5.19 18.96 0.67
N ARG A 287 -4.86 17.79 0.11
CA ARG A 287 -4.47 16.59 0.87
C ARG A 287 -3.26 16.84 1.78
N TYR A 288 -2.18 17.42 1.27
CA TYR A 288 -0.98 17.62 2.06
C TYR A 288 -1.08 18.84 2.99
N LEU A 289 -1.48 20.00 2.48
CA LEU A 289 -1.38 21.26 3.23
C LEU A 289 -2.55 21.45 4.19
N VAL A 290 -3.77 21.07 3.79
CA VAL A 290 -4.98 21.29 4.59
C VAL A 290 -5.26 20.09 5.50
N ASP A 291 -4.95 18.90 5.01
CA ASP A 291 -5.51 17.67 5.54
C ASP A 291 -4.47 16.85 6.35
N ASP A 292 -3.29 16.60 5.78
CA ASP A 292 -2.25 15.78 6.38
C ASP A 292 -1.29 16.59 7.26
N LEU A 293 -0.95 17.83 6.89
CA LEU A 293 -0.02 18.68 7.64
C LEU A 293 -0.52 18.98 9.07
N PRO A 294 -1.79 19.39 9.31
CA PRO A 294 -2.29 19.58 10.67
C PRO A 294 -2.29 18.29 11.49
N PHE A 295 -2.56 17.14 10.86
CA PHE A 295 -2.52 15.85 11.54
C PHE A 295 -1.08 15.44 11.88
N ALA A 296 -0.13 15.59 10.95
CA ALA A 296 1.27 15.34 11.19
C ALA A 296 1.85 16.23 12.29
N LEU A 297 1.51 17.52 12.29
CA LEU A 297 1.91 18.45 13.34
C LEU A 297 1.32 18.05 14.71
N ARG A 298 0.03 17.71 14.77
CA ARG A 298 -0.61 17.19 16.00
C ARG A 298 -0.01 15.88 16.47
N LEU A 299 0.36 15.00 15.54
CA LEU A 299 1.03 13.74 15.84
C LEU A 299 2.39 13.98 16.48
N LEU A 300 3.21 14.83 15.88
CA LEU A 300 4.56 15.14 16.38
C LEU A 300 4.52 15.94 17.68
N SER A 301 3.66 16.96 17.78
CA SER A 301 3.51 17.74 19.01
C SER A 301 2.92 16.90 20.14
N GLY A 302 1.93 16.06 19.86
CA GLY A 302 1.38 15.11 20.83
C GLY A 302 2.41 14.08 21.30
N ALA A 303 3.25 13.57 20.39
CA ALA A 303 4.36 12.68 20.75
C ALA A 303 5.38 13.38 21.64
N LEU A 304 5.74 14.63 21.32
CA LEU A 304 6.67 15.45 22.10
C LEU A 304 6.12 15.76 23.51
N LEU A 305 4.85 16.18 23.61
CA LEU A 305 4.20 16.45 24.89
C LEU A 305 4.12 15.19 25.76
N ARG A 306 3.77 14.04 25.18
CA ARG A 306 3.79 12.76 25.91
C ARG A 306 5.18 12.37 26.40
N ARG A 307 6.23 12.67 25.63
CA ARG A 307 7.61 12.46 26.06
C ARG A 307 7.98 13.40 27.22
N ALA A 308 7.64 14.69 27.10
CA ALA A 308 7.98 15.70 28.09
C ALA A 308 7.22 15.54 29.42
N PHE A 309 5.94 15.13 29.36
CA PHE A 309 5.05 15.09 30.52
C PHE A 309 4.70 13.66 30.98
N GLY A 310 4.91 12.63 30.16
CA GLY A 310 4.59 11.22 30.48
C GLY A 310 5.61 10.51 31.37
N SER A 311 6.73 11.16 31.71
CA SER A 311 7.74 10.64 32.64
C SER A 311 7.40 10.88 34.13
N ARG A 312 6.30 11.57 34.46
CA ARG A 312 5.97 11.99 35.84
C ARG A 312 4.98 11.09 36.59
N SER A 313 4.74 9.85 36.14
CA SER A 313 3.72 8.97 36.72
C SER A 313 4.23 7.55 36.99
N ARG A 314 5.40 7.41 37.62
CA ARG A 314 5.83 6.18 38.28
C ARG A 314 6.54 6.52 39.59
N HIS A 315 5.74 6.76 40.63
CA HIS A 315 6.11 6.63 42.03
C HIS A 315 5.00 5.86 42.73
#